data_AF-A0A4Z1H355-F1
#
_entry.id   AF-A0A4Z1H355-F1
#
_cell.length_a   1.000
_cell.length_b   1.000
_cell.length_c   1.000
_cell.angle_alpha   90.00
_cell.angle_beta   90.00
_cell.angle_gamma   90.00
#
_symmetry.space_group_name_H-M   'P 1'
#
loop_
_entity.id
_entity.type
_entity.pdbx_description
1 polymer ?
#
loop_
_entity_poly.entity_id
_entity_poly.type
_entity_poly.pdbx_seq_one_letter_code
_entity_poly.pdbx_strand_id
1 'polypeptide(L)'
;MEDSFGRPAWSSTLDVFMDVRDSFAAMRYLVPRADHDVISNLHDLLDYCCWITPEAFDWILRSTENPIHERSQQERTLLVLRISECNLMHMKEVVWLTLDNMNMETCVQNLKKAGFFMLLERIIHCLGFIVANHRVVCSKGSCMAPYEDYLKDHLNLVHDLFLAGSKFYHLKDTYRDYHHSFLLQLLKGATSYVVSGPGHRTNASFDLLEGNLKNSTGTWLDQLMSEGIDLVEYGQWEKKILGIDQFYETFWYRYVSSHLGEEYYYVVSLLNFTYGPKKSDWQFWFTIEPECIREGCVKDFWDMVENPERQIPGAWNFDA
;
A
#
# COMPACT_ATOMS: atom_id res chain seq x y z
N MET A 1 26.88 -11.42 7.60
CA MET A 1 27.17 -11.89 6.23
C MET A 1 26.46 -10.94 5.28
N GLU A 2 27.21 -10.23 4.43
CA GLU A 2 26.67 -9.28 3.46
C GLU A 2 26.73 -9.89 2.04
N ASP A 3 25.81 -9.50 1.17
CA ASP A 3 25.82 -9.85 -0.25
C ASP A 3 26.88 -9.03 -1.02
N SER A 4 26.98 -9.25 -2.33
CA SER A 4 27.92 -8.52 -3.20
C SER A 4 27.67 -7.01 -3.28
N PHE A 5 26.55 -6.52 -2.73
CA PHE A 5 26.15 -5.12 -2.69
C PHE A 5 26.25 -4.52 -1.27
N GLY A 6 26.80 -5.25 -0.31
CA GLY A 6 26.90 -4.80 1.08
C GLY A 6 25.57 -4.80 1.84
N ARG A 7 24.54 -5.48 1.30
CA ARG A 7 23.25 -5.65 1.99
C ARG A 7 23.26 -6.93 2.83
N PRO A 8 22.44 -7.03 3.88
CA PRO A 8 22.36 -8.28 4.65
C PRO A 8 22.02 -9.47 3.75
N ALA A 9 22.71 -10.60 3.88
CA ALA A 9 22.58 -11.74 2.95
C ALA A 9 21.14 -12.30 2.77
N TRP A 10 20.22 -11.98 3.69
CA TRP A 10 18.82 -12.32 3.55
C TRP A 10 18.06 -11.44 2.54
N SER A 11 18.47 -10.20 2.29
CA SER A 11 17.76 -9.28 1.39
C SER A 11 17.76 -9.75 -0.06
N SER A 12 18.90 -10.29 -0.55
CA SER A 12 19.01 -10.81 -1.91
C SER A 12 18.32 -12.16 -2.11
N THR A 13 18.12 -12.92 -1.03
CA THR A 13 17.61 -14.29 -1.09
C THR A 13 16.08 -14.33 -1.09
N LEU A 14 15.42 -13.33 -0.50
CA LEU A 14 13.97 -13.22 -0.44
C LEU A 14 13.36 -12.54 -1.68
N ASP A 15 14.15 -11.78 -2.43
CA ASP A 15 13.73 -11.12 -3.68
C ASP A 15 13.41 -12.14 -4.81
N VAL A 16 13.85 -13.40 -4.65
CA VAL A 16 13.72 -14.45 -5.67
C VAL A 16 12.55 -15.36 -5.33
N PHE A 17 11.35 -15.00 -5.79
CA PHE A 17 10.14 -15.84 -6.01
C PHE A 17 10.16 -17.29 -5.47
N MET A 18 10.32 -17.48 -4.16
CA MET A 18 10.24 -18.82 -3.57
C MET A 18 8.76 -19.20 -3.39
N ASP A 19 8.44 -20.48 -3.61
CA ASP A 19 7.16 -21.05 -3.15
C ASP A 19 7.02 -20.67 -1.67
N VAL A 20 5.86 -20.12 -1.27
CA VAL A 20 5.59 -19.67 0.10
C VAL A 20 5.92 -20.76 1.12
N ARG A 21 5.84 -22.04 0.74
CA ARG A 21 6.22 -23.18 1.58
C ARG A 21 7.70 -23.25 1.95
N ASP A 22 8.59 -22.75 1.10
CA ASP A 22 10.04 -22.74 1.37
C ASP A 22 10.49 -21.47 2.11
N SER A 23 9.65 -20.42 2.12
CA SER A 23 9.97 -19.13 2.76
C SER A 23 10.24 -19.27 4.26
N PHE A 24 9.45 -20.07 4.98
CA PHE A 24 9.62 -20.24 6.43
C PHE A 24 10.90 -21.03 6.77
N ALA A 25 11.21 -22.07 6.00
CA ALA A 25 12.45 -22.83 6.18
C ALA A 25 13.69 -21.95 5.90
N ALA A 26 13.63 -21.13 4.86
CA ALA A 26 14.67 -20.16 4.53
C ALA A 26 14.84 -19.11 5.65
N MET A 27 13.74 -18.53 6.15
CA MET A 27 13.78 -17.59 7.28
C MET A 27 14.41 -18.21 8.53
N ARG A 28 14.03 -19.44 8.90
CA ARG A 28 14.64 -20.16 10.03
C ARG A 28 16.14 -20.42 9.85
N TYR A 29 16.58 -20.56 8.61
CA TYR A 29 18.00 -20.75 8.31
C TYR A 29 18.78 -19.42 8.34
N LEU A 30 18.22 -18.35 7.76
CA LEU A 30 18.91 -17.07 7.55
C LEU A 30 18.89 -16.16 8.78
N VAL A 31 17.76 -16.03 9.47
CA VAL A 31 17.59 -15.10 10.61
C VAL A 31 18.61 -15.33 11.73
N PRO A 32 18.87 -16.57 12.20
CA PRO A 32 19.87 -16.80 13.26
C PRO A 32 21.31 -16.60 12.82
N ARG A 33 21.56 -16.44 11.52
CA ARG A 33 22.89 -16.23 10.91
C ARG A 33 23.11 -14.77 10.48
N ALA A 34 22.13 -13.89 10.75
CA ALA A 34 22.30 -12.47 10.53
C ALA A 34 23.23 -11.89 11.60
N ASP A 35 24.17 -11.04 11.19
CA ASP A 35 25.11 -10.40 12.12
C ASP A 35 24.47 -9.15 12.80
N HIS A 36 23.16 -8.97 12.67
CA HIS A 36 22.41 -7.79 13.08
C HIS A 36 21.04 -8.20 13.64
N ASP A 37 20.49 -7.38 14.55
CA ASP A 37 19.12 -7.57 15.05
C ASP A 37 18.11 -7.45 13.89
N VAL A 38 17.53 -8.57 13.50
CA VAL A 38 16.53 -8.64 12.42
C VAL A 38 15.31 -7.78 12.73
N ILE A 39 14.95 -7.56 14.00
CA ILE A 39 13.84 -6.68 14.35
C ILE A 39 14.15 -5.21 13.98
N SER A 40 15.40 -4.79 14.11
CA SER A 40 15.80 -3.41 13.79
C SER A 40 15.71 -3.11 12.28
N ASN A 41 15.81 -4.14 11.43
CA ASN A 41 15.65 -4.05 9.97
C ASN A 41 14.38 -4.77 9.48
N LEU A 42 13.39 -4.95 10.36
CA LEU A 42 12.20 -5.77 10.07
C LEU A 42 11.38 -5.21 8.91
N HIS A 43 11.30 -3.88 8.80
CA HIS A 43 10.67 -3.20 7.67
C HIS A 43 11.27 -3.66 6.34
N ASP A 44 12.59 -3.62 6.20
CA ASP A 44 13.27 -4.00 4.96
C ASP A 44 13.08 -5.49 4.66
N LEU A 45 12.99 -6.34 5.69
CA LEU A 45 12.65 -7.76 5.51
C LEU A 45 11.22 -7.94 4.99
N LEU A 46 10.27 -7.19 5.54
CA LEU A 46 8.84 -7.30 5.26
C LEU A 46 8.44 -6.70 3.92
N ASP A 47 9.17 -5.69 3.43
CA ASP A 47 8.96 -5.10 2.10
C ASP A 47 9.05 -6.13 0.97
N TYR A 48 9.89 -7.15 1.15
CA TYR A 48 10.03 -8.26 0.20
C TYR A 48 9.13 -9.45 0.52
N CYS A 49 8.39 -9.42 1.64
CA CYS A 49 7.63 -10.56 2.17
C CYS A 49 6.14 -10.24 2.34
N CYS A 50 5.47 -9.76 1.28
CA CYS A 50 4.02 -9.48 1.32
C CYS A 50 3.15 -10.69 1.69
N TRP A 51 3.70 -11.90 1.61
CA TRP A 51 3.09 -13.19 1.94
C TRP A 51 3.61 -13.83 3.24
N ILE A 52 4.28 -13.06 4.12
CA ILE A 52 4.72 -13.62 5.39
C ILE A 52 3.53 -14.15 6.19
N THR A 53 3.61 -15.40 6.64
CA THR A 53 2.53 -15.98 7.45
C THR A 53 2.63 -15.48 8.89
N PRO A 54 1.51 -15.40 9.63
CA PRO A 54 1.53 -15.03 11.05
C PRO A 54 2.46 -15.91 11.90
N GLU A 55 2.56 -17.21 11.59
CA GLU A 55 3.45 -18.14 12.30
C GLU A 55 4.93 -17.84 12.04
N ALA A 56 5.28 -17.54 10.78
CA ALA A 56 6.63 -17.14 10.43
C ALA A 56 7.02 -15.83 11.14
N PHE A 57 6.09 -14.88 11.17
CA PHE A 57 6.28 -13.61 11.82
C PHE A 57 6.41 -13.73 13.35
N ASP A 58 5.54 -14.51 14.01
CA ASP A 58 5.64 -14.79 15.46
C ASP A 58 6.99 -15.44 15.80
N TRP A 59 7.45 -16.38 14.96
CA TRP A 59 8.77 -16.98 15.15
C TRP A 59 9.90 -15.95 15.09
N ILE A 60 9.87 -15.02 14.13
CA ILE A 60 10.87 -13.93 14.04
C ILE A 60 10.86 -13.09 15.32
N LEU A 61 9.68 -12.66 15.77
CA LEU A 61 9.53 -11.83 16.95
C LEU A 61 10.07 -12.49 18.23
N ARG A 62 10.05 -13.82 18.31
CA ARG A 62 10.50 -14.59 19.48
C ARG A 62 11.94 -15.09 19.39
N SER A 63 12.51 -15.19 18.19
CA SER A 63 13.79 -15.88 17.96
C SER A 63 14.99 -14.95 17.85
N THR A 64 14.81 -13.65 18.11
CA THR A 64 15.89 -12.65 18.10
C THR A 64 16.55 -12.53 19.47
N GLU A 65 17.72 -11.88 19.51
CA GLU A 65 18.47 -11.62 20.76
C GLU A 65 17.68 -10.75 21.75
N ASN A 66 16.74 -9.93 21.26
CA ASN A 66 15.85 -9.09 22.06
C ASN A 66 14.39 -9.32 21.61
N PRO A 67 13.75 -10.39 22.13
CA PRO A 67 12.43 -10.82 21.69
C PRO A 67 11.34 -9.81 22.05
N ILE A 68 10.24 -9.83 21.32
CA ILE A 68 9.19 -8.80 21.39
C ILE A 68 8.62 -8.56 22.80
N HIS A 69 8.53 -9.61 23.62
CA HIS A 69 7.98 -9.55 24.98
C HIS A 69 8.92 -8.87 26.00
N GLU A 70 10.21 -8.75 25.67
CA GLU A 70 11.19 -8.02 26.47
C GLU A 70 11.26 -6.53 26.10
N ARG A 71 10.63 -6.14 24.97
CA ARG A 71 10.62 -4.76 24.49
C ARG A 71 9.58 -3.90 25.20
N SER A 72 9.92 -2.61 25.37
CA SER A 72 9.01 -1.63 25.94
C SER A 72 7.76 -1.44 25.06
N GLN A 73 6.67 -0.94 25.66
CA GLN A 73 5.45 -0.61 24.92
C GLN A 73 5.72 0.41 23.80
N GLN A 74 6.58 1.39 24.07
CA GLN A 74 6.95 2.41 23.08
C GLN A 74 7.69 1.79 21.89
N GLU A 75 8.64 0.89 22.12
CA GLU A 75 9.36 0.20 21.04
C GLU A 75 8.41 -0.66 20.21
N ARG A 76 7.49 -1.39 20.85
CA ARG A 76 6.46 -2.18 20.16
C ARG A 76 5.54 -1.31 19.30
N THR A 77 5.12 -0.17 19.83
CA THR A 77 4.32 0.82 19.09
C THR A 77 5.06 1.38 17.88
N LEU A 78 6.35 1.71 18.02
CA LEU A 78 7.18 2.15 16.89
C LEU A 78 7.38 1.04 15.85
N LEU A 79 7.46 -0.21 16.29
CA LEU A 79 7.56 -1.36 15.40
C LEU A 79 6.26 -1.58 14.61
N VAL A 80 5.09 -1.46 15.25
CA VAL A 80 3.78 -1.48 14.55
C VAL A 80 3.72 -0.42 13.46
N LEU A 81 4.20 0.78 13.76
CA LEU A 81 4.27 1.88 12.80
C LEU A 81 5.16 1.54 11.60
N ARG A 82 6.34 0.95 11.83
CA ARG A 82 7.23 0.47 10.77
C ARG A 82 6.61 -0.64 9.93
N ILE A 83 6.02 -1.64 10.57
CA ILE A 83 5.37 -2.76 9.88
C ILE A 83 4.23 -2.28 8.98
N SER A 84 3.50 -1.25 9.42
CA SER A 84 2.40 -0.68 8.63
C SER A 84 2.86 -0.05 7.31
N GLU A 85 4.15 0.27 7.17
CA GLU A 85 4.71 0.77 5.91
C GLU A 85 4.80 -0.33 4.83
N CYS A 86 4.74 -1.61 5.22
CA CYS A 86 4.84 -2.76 4.34
C CYS A 86 3.45 -3.21 3.82
N ASN A 87 3.40 -3.74 2.59
CA ASN A 87 2.17 -4.26 1.99
C ASN A 87 1.92 -5.72 2.40
N LEU A 88 1.36 -5.95 3.59
CA LEU A 88 1.15 -7.29 4.14
C LEU A 88 -0.30 -7.74 4.03
N MET A 89 -0.52 -8.96 3.55
CA MET A 89 -1.87 -9.56 3.49
C MET A 89 -2.44 -9.86 4.88
N HIS A 90 -1.59 -10.23 5.84
CA HIS A 90 -1.95 -10.56 7.24
C HIS A 90 -1.69 -9.38 8.19
N MET A 91 -1.94 -8.15 7.73
CA MET A 91 -1.55 -6.94 8.46
C MET A 91 -2.11 -6.93 9.89
N LYS A 92 -3.37 -7.34 10.09
CA LYS A 92 -3.97 -7.41 11.43
C LYS A 92 -3.18 -8.33 12.36
N GLU A 93 -2.96 -9.57 11.96
CA GLU A 93 -2.31 -10.58 12.79
C GLU A 93 -0.87 -10.19 13.10
N VAL A 94 -0.14 -9.67 12.11
CA VAL A 94 1.22 -9.15 12.28
C VAL A 94 1.25 -7.98 13.27
N VAL A 95 0.30 -7.04 13.17
CA VAL A 95 0.17 -5.94 14.15
C VAL A 95 -0.11 -6.49 15.55
N TRP A 96 -1.06 -7.41 15.73
CA TRP A 96 -1.38 -7.96 17.06
C TRP A 96 -0.25 -8.78 17.68
N LEU A 97 0.47 -9.56 16.86
CA LEU A 97 1.67 -10.27 17.31
C LEU A 97 2.75 -9.30 17.80
N THR A 98 2.90 -8.16 17.12
CA THR A 98 3.85 -7.11 17.51
C THR A 98 3.45 -6.43 18.82
N LEU A 99 2.14 -6.28 19.04
CA LEU A 99 1.61 -5.66 20.25
C LEU A 99 1.81 -6.54 21.50
N ASP A 100 1.84 -7.87 21.37
CA ASP A 100 2.07 -8.84 22.45
C ASP A 100 1.29 -8.52 23.75
N ASN A 101 -0.01 -8.85 23.75
CA ASN A 101 -0.98 -8.54 24.82
C ASN A 101 -1.26 -7.05 25.06
N MET A 102 -0.63 -6.13 24.32
CA MET A 102 -1.00 -4.72 24.31
C MET A 102 -2.27 -4.50 23.49
N ASN A 103 -3.23 -3.73 24.00
CA ASN A 103 -4.41 -3.34 23.23
C ASN A 103 -4.13 -2.11 22.35
N MET A 104 -5.01 -1.85 21.37
CA MET A 104 -4.84 -0.74 20.44
C MET A 104 -4.86 0.63 21.14
N GLU A 105 -5.64 0.78 22.22
CA GLU A 105 -5.67 2.01 23.01
C GLU A 105 -4.31 2.36 23.61
N THR A 106 -3.64 1.37 24.20
CA THR A 106 -2.30 1.54 24.76
C THR A 106 -1.29 1.85 23.66
N CYS A 107 -1.43 1.23 22.48
CA CYS A 107 -0.60 1.57 21.32
C CYS A 107 -0.75 3.04 20.93
N VAL A 108 -1.99 3.50 20.75
CA VAL A 108 -2.33 4.87 20.37
C VAL A 108 -1.87 5.87 21.43
N GLN A 109 -2.05 5.56 22.72
CA GLN A 109 -1.58 6.41 23.82
C GLN A 109 -0.05 6.61 23.82
N ASN A 110 0.70 5.60 23.39
CA ASN A 110 2.16 5.66 23.27
C ASN A 110 2.65 6.38 22.00
N LEU A 111 1.75 6.74 21.07
CA LEU A 111 2.09 7.54 19.91
C LEU A 111 2.00 9.04 20.21
N LYS A 112 2.82 9.82 19.52
CA LYS A 112 2.53 11.25 19.33
C LYS A 112 1.40 11.38 18.30
N LYS A 113 0.65 12.48 18.34
CA LYS A 113 -0.43 12.78 17.37
C LYS A 113 0.00 12.53 15.91
N ALA A 114 1.19 13.00 15.50
CA ALA A 114 1.73 12.78 14.16
C ALA A 114 1.98 11.29 13.85
N GLY A 115 2.48 10.51 14.83
CA GLY A 115 2.71 9.08 14.67
C GLY A 115 1.41 8.28 14.57
N PHE A 116 0.37 8.68 15.30
CA PHE A 116 -0.96 8.10 15.15
C PHE A 116 -1.55 8.33 13.76
N PHE A 117 -1.47 9.56 13.24
CA PHE A 117 -1.97 9.83 11.90
C PHE A 117 -1.18 9.06 10.84
N MET A 118 0.14 8.98 10.97
CA MET A 118 0.96 8.16 10.08
C MET A 118 0.56 6.68 10.14
N LEU A 119 0.31 6.11 11.33
CA LEU A 119 -0.21 4.75 11.45
C LEU A 119 -1.56 4.60 10.75
N LEU A 120 -2.48 5.54 10.96
CA LEU A 120 -3.80 5.52 10.35
C LEU A 120 -3.72 5.55 8.82
N GLU A 121 -2.91 6.45 8.24
CA GLU A 121 -2.66 6.50 6.81
C GLU A 121 -2.17 5.18 6.24
N ARG A 122 -1.21 4.55 6.92
CA ARG A 122 -0.60 3.29 6.48
C ARG A 122 -1.56 2.11 6.56
N ILE A 123 -2.38 2.05 7.60
CA ILE A 123 -3.44 1.04 7.70
C ILE A 123 -4.52 1.26 6.62
N ILE A 124 -4.84 2.51 6.29
CA ILE A 124 -5.77 2.82 5.19
C ILE A 124 -5.16 2.46 3.82
N HIS A 125 -3.86 2.68 3.62
CA HIS A 125 -3.14 2.16 2.45
C HIS A 125 -3.27 0.64 2.34
N CYS A 126 -3.00 -0.09 3.42
CA CYS A 126 -3.13 -1.54 3.44
C CYS A 126 -4.58 -2.00 3.18
N LEU A 127 -5.59 -1.24 3.63
CA LEU A 127 -6.99 -1.55 3.33
C LEU A 127 -7.24 -1.54 1.82
N GLY A 128 -6.76 -0.51 1.12
CA GLY A 128 -6.84 -0.44 -0.34
C GLY A 128 -6.18 -1.65 -1.01
N PHE A 129 -4.97 -1.98 -0.57
CA PHE A 129 -4.21 -3.13 -1.06
C PHE A 129 -4.96 -4.46 -0.87
N ILE A 130 -5.50 -4.70 0.33
CA ILE A 130 -6.23 -5.93 0.66
C ILE A 130 -7.53 -6.01 -0.16
N VAL A 131 -8.29 -4.92 -0.30
CA VAL A 131 -9.53 -4.90 -1.09
C VAL A 131 -9.25 -5.20 -2.57
N ALA A 132 -8.18 -4.64 -3.13
CA ALA A 132 -7.77 -4.89 -4.52
C ALA A 132 -7.35 -6.36 -4.75
N ASN A 133 -6.64 -6.96 -3.80
CA ASN A 133 -6.13 -8.32 -3.92
C ASN A 133 -7.15 -9.41 -3.56
N HIS A 134 -8.14 -9.11 -2.72
CA HIS A 134 -9.20 -10.06 -2.33
C HIS A 134 -9.86 -10.72 -3.55
N ARG A 135 -10.10 -9.96 -4.63
CA ARG A 135 -10.76 -10.49 -5.84
C ARG A 135 -9.86 -11.33 -6.74
N VAL A 136 -8.60 -10.94 -6.89
CA VAL A 136 -7.64 -11.67 -7.73
C VAL A 136 -7.50 -13.11 -7.24
N VAL A 137 -7.46 -13.27 -5.92
CA VAL A 137 -7.28 -14.56 -5.26
C VAL A 137 -8.52 -15.46 -5.38
N CYS A 138 -9.73 -14.92 -5.18
CA CYS A 138 -10.97 -15.69 -5.32
C CYS A 138 -11.14 -16.30 -6.73
N SER A 139 -10.56 -15.67 -7.76
CA SER A 139 -10.70 -16.13 -9.15
C SER A 139 -9.84 -17.34 -9.53
N LYS A 140 -8.79 -17.66 -8.76
CA LYS A 140 -7.73 -18.59 -9.19
C LYS A 140 -7.69 -19.95 -8.50
N GLY A 141 -8.68 -20.31 -7.67
CA GLY A 141 -8.65 -21.60 -6.95
C GLY A 141 -7.38 -21.78 -6.12
N SER A 142 -6.85 -20.66 -5.60
CA SER A 142 -5.62 -20.62 -4.81
C SER A 142 -5.75 -21.55 -3.61
N CYS A 143 -4.72 -22.35 -3.37
CA CYS A 143 -4.62 -23.34 -2.28
C CYS A 143 -4.37 -22.73 -0.89
N MET A 144 -4.48 -21.41 -0.77
CA MET A 144 -4.38 -20.67 0.48
C MET A 144 -5.74 -20.64 1.20
N ALA A 145 -5.73 -20.55 2.53
CA ALA A 145 -6.91 -20.57 3.41
C ALA A 145 -8.03 -19.59 2.96
N PRO A 146 -9.31 -19.81 3.31
CA PRO A 146 -10.41 -18.96 2.86
C PRO A 146 -10.20 -17.49 3.27
N TYR A 147 -9.95 -16.65 2.28
CA TYR A 147 -9.53 -15.24 2.38
C TYR A 147 -10.59 -14.27 2.94
N GLU A 148 -11.85 -14.70 3.10
CA GLU A 148 -12.93 -13.85 3.62
C GLU A 148 -12.61 -13.31 5.03
N ASP A 149 -11.71 -13.97 5.76
CA ASP A 149 -11.30 -13.56 7.10
C ASP A 149 -10.41 -12.30 7.09
N TYR A 150 -9.52 -12.08 6.10
CA TYR A 150 -8.51 -11.01 6.16
C TYR A 150 -9.09 -9.60 5.97
N LEU A 151 -10.02 -9.43 5.02
CA LEU A 151 -10.63 -8.11 4.80
C LEU A 151 -11.44 -7.69 6.03
N LYS A 152 -12.24 -8.61 6.57
CA LYS A 152 -13.01 -8.38 7.80
C LYS A 152 -12.08 -8.04 8.96
N ASP A 153 -10.97 -8.75 9.06
CA ASP A 153 -9.96 -8.53 10.08
C ASP A 153 -9.28 -7.17 9.97
N HIS A 154 -8.90 -6.77 8.76
CA HIS A 154 -8.33 -5.44 8.54
C HIS A 154 -9.35 -4.32 8.81
N LEU A 155 -10.64 -4.53 8.49
CA LEU A 155 -11.71 -3.59 8.84
C LEU A 155 -11.88 -3.47 10.36
N ASN A 156 -11.79 -4.59 11.10
CA ASN A 156 -11.79 -4.55 12.57
C ASN A 156 -10.58 -3.78 13.12
N LEU A 157 -9.39 -3.94 12.51
CA LEU A 157 -8.20 -3.18 12.88
C LEU A 157 -8.40 -1.67 12.66
N VAL A 158 -9.00 -1.27 11.53
CA VAL A 158 -9.36 0.11 11.24
C VAL A 158 -10.34 0.63 12.30
N HIS A 159 -11.41 -0.12 12.59
CA HIS A 159 -12.38 0.22 13.63
C HIS A 159 -11.71 0.46 14.99
N ASP A 160 -10.86 -0.46 15.44
CA ASP A 160 -10.15 -0.35 16.72
C ASP A 160 -9.25 0.90 16.78
N LEU A 161 -8.59 1.25 15.68
CA LEU A 161 -7.80 2.47 15.54
C LEU A 161 -8.68 3.73 15.58
N PHE A 162 -9.85 3.71 14.95
CA PHE A 162 -10.81 4.82 14.98
C PHE A 162 -11.35 5.03 16.40
N LEU A 163 -11.71 3.96 17.10
CA LEU A 163 -12.16 4.01 18.48
C LEU A 163 -11.08 4.55 19.41
N ALA A 164 -9.85 4.03 19.31
CA ALA A 164 -8.73 4.50 20.11
C ALA A 164 -8.38 5.97 19.79
N GLY A 165 -8.27 6.33 18.51
CA GLY A 165 -8.00 7.70 18.06
C GLY A 165 -9.06 8.70 18.48
N SER A 166 -10.34 8.30 18.49
CA SER A 166 -11.44 9.15 18.97
C SER A 166 -11.32 9.47 20.46
N LYS A 167 -10.83 8.52 21.27
CA LYS A 167 -10.62 8.72 22.72
C LYS A 167 -9.45 9.65 23.04
N PHE A 168 -8.33 9.53 22.32
CA PHE A 168 -7.09 10.24 22.67
C PHE A 168 -6.83 11.51 21.86
N TYR A 169 -7.35 11.58 20.63
CA TYR A 169 -7.05 12.67 19.71
C TYR A 169 -8.29 13.35 19.14
N HIS A 170 -9.49 13.08 19.68
CA HIS A 170 -10.74 13.67 19.18
C HIS A 170 -10.84 13.59 17.66
N LEU A 171 -10.61 12.39 17.10
CA LEU A 171 -10.42 12.19 15.66
C LEU A 171 -11.49 12.92 14.83
N LYS A 172 -12.77 12.84 15.24
CA LYS A 172 -13.90 13.53 14.59
C LYS A 172 -13.74 15.04 14.44
N ASP A 173 -13.01 15.68 15.35
CA ASP A 173 -12.77 17.14 15.35
C ASP A 173 -11.39 17.51 14.81
N THR A 174 -10.47 16.54 14.72
CA THR A 174 -9.02 16.80 14.72
C THR A 174 -8.32 16.41 13.42
N TYR A 175 -8.95 15.60 12.55
CA TYR A 175 -8.40 15.35 11.21
C TYR A 175 -8.32 16.64 10.37
N ARG A 176 -9.06 17.70 10.75
CA ARG A 176 -9.07 19.00 10.06
C ARG A 176 -7.69 19.70 10.01
N ASP A 177 -6.84 19.46 11.00
CA ASP A 177 -5.47 20.02 11.06
C ASP A 177 -4.45 19.11 10.38
N TYR A 178 -4.86 17.93 9.92
CA TYR A 178 -4.00 17.00 9.22
C TYR A 178 -3.94 17.36 7.73
N HIS A 179 -2.75 17.26 7.14
CA HIS A 179 -2.48 17.75 5.79
C HIS A 179 -2.44 16.67 4.72
N HIS A 180 -2.71 15.41 5.07
CA HIS A 180 -2.70 14.31 4.12
C HIS A 180 -4.07 13.69 3.96
N SER A 181 -4.36 13.29 2.73
CA SER A 181 -5.64 12.70 2.33
C SER A 181 -5.66 11.21 2.64
N PHE A 182 -6.64 10.77 3.44
CA PHE A 182 -6.85 9.35 3.71
C PHE A 182 -7.37 8.62 2.47
N LEU A 183 -8.25 9.28 1.71
CA LEU A 183 -8.73 8.78 0.43
C LEU A 183 -7.56 8.50 -0.52
N LEU A 184 -6.55 9.37 -0.57
CA LEU A 184 -5.40 9.19 -1.44
C LEU A 184 -4.53 8.01 -1.04
N GLN A 185 -4.29 7.82 0.26
CA GLN A 185 -3.57 6.65 0.77
C GLN A 185 -4.31 5.34 0.43
N LEU A 186 -5.64 5.33 0.57
CA LEU A 186 -6.47 4.21 0.16
C LEU A 186 -6.32 3.89 -1.33
N LEU A 187 -6.33 4.91 -2.20
CA LEU A 187 -6.20 4.74 -3.65
C LEU A 187 -4.80 4.25 -4.04
N LYS A 188 -3.73 4.76 -3.40
CA LYS A 188 -2.37 4.23 -3.53
C LYS A 188 -2.31 2.74 -3.18
N GLY A 189 -2.96 2.36 -2.09
CA GLY A 189 -3.10 0.97 -1.70
C GLY A 189 -3.82 0.12 -2.74
N ALA A 190 -4.97 0.57 -3.22
CA ALA A 190 -5.82 -0.14 -4.18
C ALA A 190 -5.17 -0.40 -5.54
N THR A 191 -4.05 0.26 -5.79
CA THR A 191 -3.34 0.26 -7.07
C THR A 191 -1.93 -0.29 -6.92
N SER A 192 -1.42 -0.33 -5.68
CA SER A 192 -0.26 -1.12 -5.32
C SER A 192 -0.55 -2.60 -5.66
N TYR A 193 0.20 -3.13 -6.62
CA TYR A 193 0.23 -4.55 -6.96
C TYR A 193 -0.96 -5.11 -7.77
N VAL A 194 -1.44 -4.40 -8.80
CA VAL A 194 -2.27 -5.05 -9.83
C VAL A 194 -1.38 -5.81 -10.82
N VAL A 195 -0.97 -7.03 -10.46
CA VAL A 195 -0.24 -7.91 -11.37
C VAL A 195 -1.23 -8.53 -12.35
N SER A 196 -1.24 -8.04 -13.59
CA SER A 196 -1.97 -8.70 -14.67
C SER A 196 -1.32 -10.06 -14.95
N GLY A 197 -2.08 -11.14 -14.76
CA GLY A 197 -1.63 -12.48 -15.16
C GLY A 197 -1.46 -12.60 -16.68
N PRO A 198 -0.69 -13.60 -17.14
CA PRO A 198 -0.45 -13.80 -18.57
C PRO A 198 -1.78 -14.01 -19.33
N GLY A 199 -1.95 -13.29 -20.45
CA GLY A 199 -3.07 -13.47 -21.37
C GLY A 199 -4.32 -12.59 -21.16
N HIS A 200 -4.31 -11.62 -20.24
CA HIS A 200 -5.41 -10.66 -20.14
C HIS A 200 -5.28 -9.55 -21.19
N ARG A 201 -6.37 -9.32 -21.94
CA ARG A 201 -6.52 -8.14 -22.82
C ARG A 201 -6.35 -6.88 -21.98
N THR A 202 -5.67 -5.87 -22.49
CA THR A 202 -5.42 -4.57 -21.84
C THR A 202 -6.67 -3.97 -21.19
N ASN A 203 -7.84 -4.06 -21.84
CA ASN A 203 -9.10 -3.56 -21.29
C ASN A 203 -9.52 -4.28 -19.98
N ALA A 204 -9.30 -5.59 -19.87
CA ALA A 204 -9.70 -6.34 -18.67
C ALA A 204 -8.89 -5.92 -17.42
N SER A 205 -7.65 -5.48 -17.62
CA SER A 205 -6.82 -4.93 -16.55
C SER A 205 -7.30 -3.56 -16.07
N PHE A 206 -7.76 -2.70 -16.99
CA PHE A 206 -8.34 -1.41 -16.62
C PHE A 206 -9.71 -1.56 -15.95
N ASP A 207 -10.56 -2.47 -16.43
CA ASP A 207 -11.83 -2.78 -15.79
C ASP A 207 -11.63 -3.32 -14.37
N LEU A 208 -10.61 -4.16 -14.17
CA LEU A 208 -10.22 -4.68 -12.85
C LEU A 208 -9.75 -3.55 -11.93
N LEU A 209 -8.89 -2.66 -12.44
CA LEU A 209 -8.41 -1.50 -11.70
C LEU A 209 -9.55 -0.56 -11.30
N GLU A 210 -10.44 -0.21 -12.22
CA GLU A 210 -11.63 0.59 -11.93
C GLU A 210 -12.51 -0.08 -10.87
N GLY A 211 -12.69 -1.41 -10.99
CA GLY A 211 -13.35 -2.23 -9.99
C GLY A 211 -12.69 -2.11 -8.62
N ASN A 212 -11.36 -2.22 -8.53
CA ASN A 212 -10.60 -2.12 -7.28
C ASN A 212 -10.76 -0.74 -6.63
N LEU A 213 -10.67 0.34 -7.42
CA LEU A 213 -10.87 1.71 -6.95
C LEU A 213 -12.30 1.90 -6.40
N LYS A 214 -13.33 1.43 -7.12
CA LYS A 214 -14.73 1.50 -6.69
C LYS A 214 -14.99 0.70 -5.43
N ASN A 215 -14.44 -0.51 -5.33
CA ASN A 215 -14.62 -1.34 -4.14
C ASN A 215 -13.92 -0.73 -2.93
N SER A 216 -12.66 -0.28 -3.09
CA SER A 216 -11.88 0.29 -1.99
C SER A 216 -12.56 1.54 -1.43
N THR A 217 -12.91 2.48 -2.30
CA THR A 217 -13.66 3.68 -1.91
C THR A 217 -15.01 3.34 -1.28
N GLY A 218 -15.74 2.39 -1.86
CA GLY A 218 -17.01 1.91 -1.31
C GLY A 218 -16.87 1.32 0.10
N THR A 219 -15.89 0.46 0.32
CA THR A 219 -15.59 -0.15 1.63
C THR A 219 -15.17 0.90 2.65
N TRP A 220 -14.35 1.87 2.23
CA TRP A 220 -13.91 2.95 3.10
C TRP A 220 -15.07 3.85 3.54
N LEU A 221 -15.96 4.22 2.62
CA LEU A 221 -17.15 5.01 2.95
C LEU A 221 -18.09 4.26 3.90
N ASP A 222 -18.25 2.94 3.74
CA ASP A 222 -19.03 2.12 4.67
C ASP A 222 -18.42 2.16 6.08
N GLN A 223 -17.09 2.09 6.19
CA GLN A 223 -16.38 2.19 7.47
C GLN A 223 -16.55 3.57 8.11
N LEU A 224 -16.39 4.64 7.35
CA LEU A 224 -16.62 6.00 7.88
C LEU A 224 -18.06 6.17 8.39
N MET A 225 -19.04 5.63 7.66
CA MET A 225 -20.44 5.64 8.08
C MET A 225 -20.67 4.82 9.35
N SER A 226 -20.05 3.65 9.49
CA SER A 226 -20.20 2.82 10.71
C SER A 226 -19.63 3.50 11.95
N GLU A 227 -18.56 4.30 11.79
CA GLU A 227 -18.00 5.12 12.88
C GLU A 227 -18.81 6.40 13.16
N GLY A 228 -19.86 6.67 12.38
CA GLY A 228 -20.67 7.88 12.48
C GLY A 228 -19.86 9.14 12.15
N ILE A 229 -19.01 9.07 11.13
CA ILE A 229 -18.32 10.23 10.55
C ILE A 229 -19.25 10.87 9.53
N ASP A 230 -19.38 12.19 9.60
CA ASP A 230 -20.17 12.95 8.62
C ASP A 230 -19.43 12.95 7.27
N LEU A 231 -19.98 12.21 6.30
CA LEU A 231 -19.41 12.12 4.96
C LEU A 231 -19.39 13.46 4.22
N VAL A 232 -20.31 14.38 4.51
CA VAL A 232 -20.29 15.71 3.87
C VAL A 232 -19.10 16.51 4.38
N GLU A 233 -18.89 16.51 5.70
CA GLU A 233 -17.74 17.18 6.32
C GLU A 233 -16.42 16.54 5.86
N TYR A 234 -16.35 15.21 5.89
CA TYR A 234 -15.18 14.47 5.44
C TYR A 234 -14.86 14.74 3.96
N GLY A 235 -15.86 14.73 3.07
CA GLY A 235 -15.68 15.04 1.66
C GLY A 235 -15.23 16.47 1.40
N GLN A 236 -15.73 17.45 2.16
CA GLN A 236 -15.24 18.84 2.12
C GLN A 236 -13.77 18.93 2.53
N TRP A 237 -13.40 18.22 3.59
CA TRP A 237 -12.02 18.17 4.06
C TRP A 237 -11.07 17.52 3.04
N GLU A 238 -11.43 16.35 2.51
CA GLU A 238 -10.67 15.69 1.44
C GLU A 238 -10.51 16.63 0.24
N LYS A 239 -11.59 17.28 -0.21
CA LYS A 239 -11.54 18.20 -1.35
C LYS A 239 -10.69 19.44 -1.06
N LYS A 240 -10.64 19.93 0.18
CA LYS A 240 -9.81 21.05 0.59
C LYS A 240 -8.33 20.69 0.57
N ILE A 241 -7.95 19.53 1.13
CA ILE A 241 -6.56 19.04 1.11
C ILE A 241 -6.11 18.83 -0.33
N LEU A 242 -6.94 18.15 -1.11
CA LEU A 242 -6.64 17.76 -2.46
C LEU A 242 -6.74 18.93 -3.47
N GLY A 243 -7.42 20.01 -3.11
CA GLY A 243 -7.55 21.21 -3.96
C GLY A 243 -6.38 22.18 -3.88
N ILE A 244 -5.41 21.95 -2.99
CA ILE A 244 -4.23 22.80 -2.82
C ILE A 244 -3.14 22.47 -3.87
N ASP A 245 -3.16 21.27 -4.46
CA ASP A 245 -2.26 20.86 -5.53
C ASP A 245 -3.06 20.26 -6.68
N GLN A 246 -2.87 20.73 -7.91
CA GLN A 246 -3.46 20.08 -9.09
C GLN A 246 -3.05 18.60 -9.09
N PHE A 247 -4.05 17.75 -9.16
CA PHE A 247 -4.00 16.36 -8.73
C PHE A 247 -3.20 15.50 -9.72
N TYR A 248 -1.88 15.42 -9.49
CA TYR A 248 -0.97 14.54 -10.24
C TYR A 248 -0.25 13.56 -9.31
N GLU A 249 -0.86 13.17 -8.18
CA GLU A 249 -0.31 12.03 -7.45
C GLU A 249 -0.50 10.77 -8.28
N THR A 250 0.61 10.44 -8.93
CA THR A 250 0.78 9.37 -9.87
C THR A 250 1.17 8.14 -9.09
N PHE A 251 0.44 7.06 -9.28
CA PHE A 251 0.86 5.75 -8.79
C PHE A 251 1.04 4.79 -9.95
N TRP A 252 2.05 3.93 -9.80
CA TRP A 252 2.57 3.07 -10.85
C TRP A 252 1.71 1.83 -11.01
N TYR A 253 1.11 1.68 -12.19
CA TYR A 253 0.53 0.43 -12.62
C TYR A 253 1.53 -0.31 -13.52
N ARG A 254 2.05 -1.45 -13.04
CA ARG A 254 2.95 -2.33 -13.80
C ARG A 254 2.14 -3.38 -14.56
N TYR A 255 2.10 -3.26 -15.88
CA TYR A 255 1.57 -4.29 -16.76
C TYR A 255 2.69 -5.17 -17.29
N VAL A 256 2.62 -6.47 -17.04
CA VAL A 256 3.58 -7.45 -17.57
C VAL A 256 2.93 -8.19 -18.74
N SER A 257 3.43 -7.95 -19.96
CA SER A 257 2.97 -8.68 -21.15
C SER A 257 3.54 -10.09 -21.18
N SER A 258 2.67 -11.09 -21.35
CA SER A 258 3.06 -12.51 -21.41
C SER A 258 3.92 -12.88 -22.62
N HIS A 259 3.98 -12.03 -23.64
CA HIS A 259 4.59 -12.38 -24.91
C HIS A 259 6.06 -11.97 -25.04
N LEU A 260 6.54 -11.00 -24.25
CA LEU A 260 7.90 -10.44 -24.41
C LEU A 260 8.58 -10.02 -23.10
N GLY A 261 7.93 -10.19 -21.94
CA GLY A 261 8.46 -9.64 -20.69
C GLY A 261 8.53 -8.11 -20.69
N GLU A 262 7.82 -7.46 -21.61
CA GLU A 262 7.71 -6.00 -21.65
C GLU A 262 6.88 -5.52 -20.47
N GLU A 263 7.44 -4.53 -19.78
CA GLU A 263 6.81 -3.84 -18.67
C GLU A 263 6.31 -2.48 -19.16
N TYR A 264 5.02 -2.26 -19.00
CA TYR A 264 4.41 -0.97 -19.28
C TYR A 264 3.99 -0.33 -17.97
N TYR A 265 4.43 0.91 -17.76
CA TYR A 265 4.04 1.72 -16.63
C TYR A 265 2.90 2.64 -17.04
N TYR A 266 1.82 2.58 -16.29
CA TYR A 266 0.73 3.54 -16.41
C TYR A 266 0.62 4.38 -15.15
N VAL A 267 0.15 5.59 -15.37
CA VAL A 267 -0.17 6.61 -14.40
C VAL A 267 -1.68 6.66 -14.28
N VAL A 268 -2.17 6.51 -13.07
CA VAL A 268 -3.57 6.73 -12.75
C VAL A 268 -3.67 8.03 -11.96
N SER A 269 -4.59 8.91 -12.34
CA SER A 269 -4.82 10.19 -11.67
C SER A 269 -6.28 10.32 -11.27
N LEU A 270 -6.56 10.78 -10.05
CA LEU A 270 -7.91 11.18 -9.64
C LEU A 270 -8.18 12.60 -10.14
N LEU A 271 -9.04 12.75 -11.13
CA LEU A 271 -9.38 14.07 -11.70
C LEU A 271 -10.26 14.89 -10.77
N ASN A 272 -11.31 14.26 -10.23
CA ASN A 272 -12.31 14.90 -9.40
C ASN A 272 -13.12 13.84 -8.66
N PHE A 273 -13.87 14.28 -7.65
CA PHE A 273 -14.95 13.52 -7.07
C PHE A 273 -16.08 14.42 -6.54
N THR A 274 -17.28 13.87 -6.50
CA THR A 274 -18.43 14.43 -5.76
C THR A 274 -18.57 13.69 -4.44
N TYR A 275 -19.22 14.32 -3.48
CA TYR A 275 -19.51 13.73 -2.19
C TYR A 275 -20.87 14.21 -1.69
N GLY A 276 -21.45 13.43 -0.79
CA GLY A 276 -22.71 13.73 -0.12
C GLY A 276 -22.91 12.84 1.11
N PRO A 277 -24.06 12.96 1.80
CA PRO A 277 -24.33 12.23 3.03
C PRO A 277 -24.50 10.71 2.81
N LYS A 278 -24.77 10.26 1.58
CA LYS A 278 -24.91 8.84 1.25
C LYS A 278 -23.75 8.41 0.36
N LYS A 279 -23.34 7.16 0.51
CA LYS A 279 -22.36 6.51 -0.39
C LYS A 279 -22.68 6.67 -1.88
N SER A 280 -23.96 6.66 -2.27
CA SER A 280 -24.40 6.86 -3.67
C SER A 280 -24.11 8.25 -4.23
N ASP A 281 -23.89 9.24 -3.37
CA ASP A 281 -23.60 10.63 -3.75
C ASP A 281 -22.11 10.81 -4.11
N TRP A 282 -21.29 9.80 -3.78
CA TRP A 282 -19.87 9.78 -4.06
C TRP A 282 -19.61 9.19 -5.44
N GLN A 283 -18.99 9.99 -6.30
CA GLN A 283 -18.60 9.59 -7.65
C GLN A 283 -17.18 10.06 -7.88
N PHE A 284 -16.35 9.21 -8.47
CA PHE A 284 -14.93 9.45 -8.70
C PHE A 284 -14.66 9.37 -10.20
N TRP A 285 -13.84 10.30 -10.69
CA TRP A 285 -13.38 10.32 -12.09
C TRP A 285 -11.87 10.14 -12.12
N PHE A 286 -11.41 9.12 -12.82
CA PHE A 286 -9.98 8.80 -12.96
C PHE A 286 -9.55 8.90 -14.42
N THR A 287 -8.28 9.23 -14.65
CA THR A 287 -7.58 8.97 -15.92
C THR A 287 -6.57 7.87 -15.70
N ILE A 288 -6.32 7.09 -16.75
CA ILE A 288 -5.27 6.09 -16.80
C ILE A 288 -4.50 6.33 -18.11
N GLU A 289 -3.24 6.71 -17.98
CA GLU A 289 -2.41 7.15 -19.10
C GLU A 289 -1.05 6.44 -19.04
N PRO A 290 -0.41 6.08 -20.16
CA PRO A 290 0.98 5.62 -20.14
C PRO A 290 1.91 6.65 -19.50
N GLU A 291 2.91 6.18 -18.73
CA GLU A 291 3.93 7.02 -18.09
C GLU A 291 4.59 8.00 -19.06
N CYS A 292 4.90 7.53 -20.27
CA CYS A 292 5.55 8.34 -21.29
C CYS A 292 4.76 9.60 -21.66
N ILE A 293 3.42 9.59 -21.54
CA ILE A 293 2.60 10.79 -21.75
C ILE A 293 2.94 11.86 -20.70
N ARG A 294 3.03 11.46 -19.44
CA ARG A 294 3.37 12.33 -18.31
C ARG A 294 4.81 12.83 -18.39
N GLU A 295 5.74 12.00 -18.84
CA GLU A 295 7.16 12.36 -19.00
C GLU A 295 7.42 13.36 -20.14
N GLY A 296 6.37 13.70 -20.92
CA GLY A 296 6.45 14.69 -21.97
C GLY A 296 6.63 14.11 -23.36
N CYS A 297 6.55 12.80 -23.57
CA CYS A 297 6.64 12.23 -24.92
C CYS A 297 5.53 12.75 -25.85
N VAL A 298 4.36 13.11 -25.30
CA VAL A 298 3.29 13.75 -26.07
C VAL A 298 3.64 15.19 -26.43
N LYS A 299 4.35 15.91 -25.56
CA LYS A 299 4.87 17.25 -25.87
C LYS A 299 5.91 17.17 -26.99
N ASP A 300 6.82 16.20 -26.92
CA ASP A 300 7.82 15.99 -27.97
C ASP A 300 7.17 15.62 -29.30
N PHE A 301 6.14 14.76 -29.27
CA PHE A 301 5.34 14.44 -30.45
C PHE A 301 4.67 15.67 -31.05
N TRP A 302 4.04 16.53 -30.25
CA TRP A 302 3.40 17.74 -30.77
C TRP A 302 4.42 18.78 -31.22
N ASP A 303 5.55 18.95 -30.53
CA ASP A 303 6.66 19.82 -30.99
C ASP A 303 7.18 19.35 -32.35
N MET A 304 7.30 18.03 -32.53
CA MET A 304 7.62 17.38 -33.79
C MET A 304 6.60 17.69 -34.90
N VAL A 305 5.31 17.59 -34.62
CA VAL A 305 4.23 17.88 -35.58
C VAL A 305 4.16 19.36 -35.94
N GLU A 306 4.37 20.24 -34.97
CA GLU A 306 4.29 21.70 -35.13
C GLU A 306 5.56 22.33 -35.73
N ASN A 307 6.73 21.68 -35.56
CA ASN A 307 8.03 22.16 -36.05
C ASN A 307 8.69 21.09 -36.96
N PRO A 308 8.09 20.74 -38.10
CA PRO A 308 8.58 19.66 -38.97
C PRO A 308 10.00 19.90 -39.50
N GLU A 309 10.48 21.15 -39.55
CA GLU A 309 11.85 21.51 -39.92
C GLU A 309 12.92 21.00 -38.94
N ARG A 310 12.53 20.68 -37.70
CA ARG A 310 13.41 20.04 -36.71
C ARG A 310 13.58 18.53 -36.97
N GLN A 311 12.76 17.96 -37.84
CA GLN A 311 12.77 16.54 -38.20
C GLN A 311 13.38 16.29 -39.58
N ILE A 312 14.65 16.64 -39.79
CA ILE A 312 15.36 16.22 -41.00
C ILE A 312 16.26 15.03 -40.64
N PRO A 313 15.84 13.77 -40.93
CA PRO A 313 16.74 12.63 -40.87
C PRO A 313 17.96 12.90 -41.75
N GLY A 314 19.14 13.02 -41.13
CA GLY A 314 20.39 13.43 -41.78
C GLY A 314 21.05 14.68 -41.21
N ALA A 315 20.40 15.43 -40.30
CA ALA A 315 20.98 16.60 -39.63
C ALA A 315 21.88 16.26 -38.41
N TRP A 316 22.11 14.98 -38.14
CA TRP A 316 23.12 14.54 -37.18
C TRP A 316 24.46 14.68 -37.89
N ASN A 317 25.07 15.86 -37.80
CA ASN A 317 26.41 16.08 -38.31
C ASN A 317 27.38 15.15 -37.56
N PHE A 318 27.62 13.97 -38.12
CA PHE A 318 28.85 13.23 -37.90
C PHE A 318 29.94 13.87 -38.76
N ASP A 319 30.29 15.12 -38.46
CA ASP A 319 31.50 15.73 -39.02
C ASP A 319 32.68 15.33 -38.12
N ALA A 320 33.34 14.25 -38.53
CA ALA A 320 34.72 13.90 -38.19
C ALA A 320 35.57 13.94 -39.47
#